data_AF-A0A1B6ZB28-F1
#
_entry.id   AF-A0A1B6ZB28-F1
#
_cell.length_a   1.000
_cell.length_b   1.000
_cell.length_c   1.000
_cell.angle_alpha   90.00
_cell.angle_beta   90.00
_cell.angle_gamma   90.00
#
_symmetry.space_group_name_H-M   'P 1'
#
loop_
_entity.id
_entity.type
_entity.pdbx_description
1 polymer ?
#
loop_
_entity_poly.entity_id
_entity_poly.type
_entity_poly.pdbx_seq_one_letter_code
_entity_poly.pdbx_strand_id
1 'polypeptide(L)'
;MQFSSFNIDLFLRDYWQKKPLLIKNPWSAWNNPLSPDELAGLACDDHVESRLITQESGDWNAENGPLPEDRFGQLDRLPYTLLVQAVDHYIPEVAAVIEPFRFIPNWRIDDVMVSYASDGGGVGPHFDHYDVFLIQGLGTRRWQIGKMCDENTPLLPHDQLRLLETFEPQQQWVLEPGDMLYVPPGISHNGVAVGDDCMTYSVGFRAPSRGELIGDWCDDMLAELLDDDRYADPDLAKQQNPGEISSDAIDRLHALVTEKVGDKDAFSRWFGKYNSTPKYPELDWQPEIPIDSDELRKQLADETPLYRNSASRFSYVRQHQEAVTLFVNGQAFECSGDAVPVAEMLCGEEQFSLDPDFAISDQVVDLLVSLCNLGSLAFESEDQNQA
;
A
#
# COMPACT_ATOMS: atom_id res chain seq x y z
N MET A 1 -18.84 4.58 2.30
CA MET A 1 -19.34 3.35 1.65
C MET A 1 -19.17 2.19 2.62
N GLN A 2 -20.14 1.29 2.80
CA GLN A 2 -20.05 0.19 3.79
C GLN A 2 -20.63 -1.11 3.24
N PHE A 3 -20.06 -2.25 3.63
CA PHE A 3 -20.57 -3.57 3.25
C PHE A 3 -21.86 -3.92 3.99
N SER A 4 -22.89 -4.34 3.27
CA SER A 4 -24.15 -4.87 3.82
C SER A 4 -24.27 -6.40 3.69
N SER A 5 -23.54 -7.02 2.76
CA SER A 5 -23.69 -8.44 2.45
C SER A 5 -22.37 -9.10 2.04
N PHE A 6 -21.41 -9.12 2.97
CA PHE A 6 -20.12 -9.80 2.82
C PHE A 6 -19.72 -10.51 4.11
N ASN A 7 -19.47 -11.83 4.05
CA ASN A 7 -19.07 -12.61 5.21
C ASN A 7 -17.53 -12.66 5.28
N ILE A 8 -16.98 -11.77 6.11
CA ILE A 8 -15.54 -11.59 6.29
C ILE A 8 -14.87 -12.88 6.82
N ASP A 9 -15.45 -13.52 7.84
CA ASP A 9 -14.87 -14.73 8.44
C ASP A 9 -14.75 -15.88 7.43
N LEU A 10 -15.80 -16.07 6.61
CA LEU A 10 -15.81 -17.05 5.54
C LEU A 10 -14.79 -16.70 4.45
N PHE A 11 -14.68 -15.43 4.09
CA PHE A 11 -13.71 -14.95 3.11
C PHE A 11 -12.27 -15.25 3.55
N LEU A 12 -11.90 -14.88 4.78
CA LEU A 12 -10.56 -15.12 5.33
C LEU A 12 -10.26 -16.63 5.43
N ARG A 13 -11.26 -17.43 5.84
CA ARG A 13 -11.12 -18.88 5.96
C ARG A 13 -10.92 -19.57 4.61
N ASP A 14 -11.66 -19.19 3.57
CA ASP A 14 -11.76 -19.99 2.34
C ASP A 14 -11.12 -19.36 1.10
N TYR A 15 -10.87 -18.04 1.08
CA TYR A 15 -10.51 -17.31 -0.14
C TYR A 15 -9.23 -16.50 -0.04
N TRP A 16 -9.02 -15.75 1.04
CA TRP A 16 -7.82 -14.91 1.20
C TRP A 16 -6.52 -15.72 1.02
N GLN A 17 -5.69 -15.31 0.06
CA GLN A 17 -4.49 -15.97 -0.44
C GLN A 17 -4.66 -17.43 -0.90
N LYS A 18 -5.87 -17.82 -1.31
CA LYS A 18 -6.20 -19.20 -1.68
C LYS A 18 -6.81 -19.32 -3.06
N LYS A 19 -7.90 -18.58 -3.33
CA LYS A 19 -8.61 -18.66 -4.61
C LYS A 19 -9.43 -17.40 -4.91
N PRO A 20 -9.69 -17.10 -6.19
CA PRO A 20 -10.52 -15.98 -6.60
C PRO A 20 -11.96 -16.06 -6.09
N LEU A 21 -12.60 -14.90 -5.94
CA LEU A 21 -14.01 -14.80 -5.55
C LEU A 21 -14.69 -13.62 -6.25
N LEU A 22 -15.78 -13.91 -6.98
CA LEU A 22 -16.74 -12.89 -7.38
C LEU A 22 -17.65 -12.54 -6.20
N ILE A 23 -17.75 -11.26 -5.87
CA ILE A 23 -18.59 -10.71 -4.81
C ILE A 23 -19.59 -9.77 -5.48
N LYS A 24 -20.86 -10.20 -5.60
CA LYS A 24 -21.91 -9.41 -6.26
C LYS A 24 -22.38 -8.31 -5.32
N ASN A 25 -22.20 -7.06 -5.76
CA ASN A 25 -22.58 -5.80 -5.10
C ASN A 25 -22.77 -5.90 -3.56
N PRO A 26 -21.68 -5.99 -2.78
CA PRO A 26 -21.75 -6.16 -1.32
C PRO A 26 -22.10 -4.86 -0.58
N TRP A 27 -22.22 -3.74 -1.28
CA TRP A 27 -22.37 -2.40 -0.73
C TRP A 27 -23.81 -2.12 -0.33
N SER A 28 -24.00 -1.40 0.77
CA SER A 28 -25.30 -0.86 1.17
C SER A 28 -25.86 0.12 0.12
N ALA A 29 -25.00 0.97 -0.42
CA ALA A 29 -25.26 1.83 -1.56
C ALA A 29 -23.93 2.15 -2.26
N TRP A 30 -23.69 1.55 -3.43
CA TRP A 30 -22.55 1.91 -4.27
C TRP A 30 -22.79 3.26 -4.94
N ASN A 31 -21.79 4.13 -4.90
CA ASN A 31 -21.70 5.34 -5.70
C ASN A 31 -20.27 5.46 -6.23
N ASN A 32 -20.11 5.83 -7.49
CA ASN A 32 -18.80 6.00 -8.11
C ASN A 32 -18.06 7.21 -7.48
N PRO A 33 -16.90 7.03 -6.81
CA PRO A 33 -16.21 8.10 -6.07
C PRO A 33 -15.80 9.34 -6.88
N LEU A 34 -15.25 9.15 -8.10
CA LEU A 34 -14.82 10.24 -8.96
C LEU A 34 -15.22 9.99 -10.42
N SER A 35 -15.41 11.06 -11.18
CA SER A 35 -15.71 11.03 -12.60
C SER A 35 -14.49 10.65 -13.47
N PRO A 36 -14.71 10.17 -14.72
CA PRO A 36 -13.63 9.99 -15.68
C PRO A 36 -12.78 11.25 -15.93
N ASP A 37 -13.41 12.42 -15.95
CA ASP A 37 -12.72 13.70 -16.21
C ASP A 37 -11.80 14.09 -15.04
N GLU A 38 -12.23 13.89 -13.79
CA GLU A 38 -11.38 14.10 -12.61
C GLU A 38 -10.17 13.15 -12.62
N LEU A 39 -10.36 11.88 -13.01
CA LEU A 39 -9.26 10.92 -13.14
C LEU A 39 -8.27 11.34 -14.24
N ALA A 40 -8.76 11.83 -15.38
CA ALA A 40 -7.91 12.34 -16.46
C ALA A 40 -7.14 13.59 -16.03
N GLY A 41 -7.77 14.47 -15.24
CA GLY A 41 -7.12 15.64 -14.64
C GLY A 41 -5.95 15.25 -13.73
N LEU A 42 -6.15 14.29 -12.83
CA LEU A 42 -5.07 13.75 -11.99
C LEU A 42 -3.90 13.21 -12.81
N ALA A 43 -4.19 12.52 -13.93
CA ALA A 43 -3.14 11.97 -14.79
C ALA A 43 -2.28 13.02 -15.51
N CYS A 44 -2.70 14.29 -15.52
CA CYS A 44 -1.96 15.42 -16.09
C CYS A 44 -1.00 16.08 -15.09
N ASP A 45 -1.11 15.77 -13.80
CA ASP A 45 -0.26 16.34 -12.75
C ASP A 45 1.15 15.71 -12.76
N ASP A 46 2.19 16.54 -12.64
CA ASP A 46 3.60 16.14 -12.67
C ASP A 46 3.99 15.20 -11.52
N HIS A 47 3.24 15.22 -10.43
CA HIS A 47 3.50 14.44 -9.22
C HIS A 47 2.65 13.17 -9.11
N VAL A 48 1.72 12.95 -10.05
CA VAL A 48 0.83 11.80 -10.03
C VAL A 48 1.32 10.74 -11.00
N GLU A 49 1.62 9.55 -10.46
CA GLU A 49 2.00 8.40 -11.28
C GLU A 49 0.80 7.89 -12.08
N SER A 50 0.86 8.06 -13.39
CA SER A 50 -0.15 7.57 -14.31
C SER A 50 0.47 6.82 -15.50
N ARG A 51 -0.35 5.98 -16.15
CA ARG A 51 0.03 5.25 -17.35
C ARG A 51 -1.14 5.11 -18.29
N LEU A 52 -0.90 5.40 -19.57
CA LEU A 52 -1.83 5.14 -20.66
C LEU A 52 -1.38 3.91 -21.44
N ILE A 53 -2.27 2.93 -21.57
CA ILE A 53 -2.04 1.72 -22.36
C ILE A 53 -2.99 1.75 -23.54
N THR A 54 -2.45 1.55 -24.75
CA THR A 54 -3.24 1.46 -25.98
C THR A 54 -2.98 0.15 -26.68
N GLN A 55 -4.00 -0.35 -27.40
CA GLN A 55 -3.86 -1.53 -28.23
C GLN A 55 -4.14 -1.17 -29.70
N GLU A 56 -3.10 -1.22 -30.53
CA GLU A 56 -3.20 -0.92 -31.97
C GLU A 56 -2.82 -2.16 -32.78
N SER A 57 -3.73 -2.64 -33.64
CA SER A 57 -3.49 -3.80 -34.52
C SER A 57 -3.01 -5.10 -33.82
N GLY A 58 -3.25 -5.21 -32.51
CA GLY A 58 -2.82 -6.36 -31.68
C GLY A 58 -1.54 -6.11 -30.88
N ASP A 59 -0.82 -5.03 -31.17
CA ASP A 59 0.37 -4.61 -30.43
C ASP A 59 -0.02 -3.72 -29.24
N TRP A 60 0.72 -3.87 -28.14
CA TRP A 60 0.53 -3.11 -26.92
C TRP A 60 1.52 -1.95 -26.87
N ASN A 61 1.05 -0.77 -26.50
CA ASN A 61 1.90 0.39 -26.22
C ASN A 61 1.60 0.92 -24.82
N ALA A 62 2.62 1.44 -24.16
CA ALA A 62 2.51 2.06 -22.84
C ALA A 62 3.24 3.42 -22.83
N GLU A 63 2.57 4.43 -22.30
CA GLU A 63 3.06 5.78 -22.09
C GLU A 63 2.91 6.10 -20.60
N ASN A 64 3.98 6.51 -19.92
CA ASN A 64 3.89 6.96 -18.53
C ASN A 64 3.61 8.46 -18.49
N GLY A 65 2.89 8.90 -17.46
CA GLY A 65 2.58 10.30 -17.22
C GLY A 65 3.80 11.14 -16.80
N PRO A 66 3.59 12.45 -16.59
CA PRO A 66 2.31 13.16 -16.75
C PRO A 66 1.83 13.16 -18.21
N LEU A 67 0.52 12.99 -18.42
CA LEU A 67 -0.08 12.95 -19.76
C LEU A 67 -0.58 14.36 -20.13
N PRO A 68 -0.28 14.88 -21.34
CA PRO A 68 -0.81 16.18 -21.73
C PRO A 68 -2.32 16.09 -22.00
N GLU A 69 -3.07 17.13 -21.62
CA GLU A 69 -4.55 17.14 -21.74
C GLU A 69 -5.05 16.81 -23.15
N ASP A 70 -4.36 17.29 -24.19
CA ASP A 70 -4.73 17.06 -25.58
C ASP A 70 -4.52 15.61 -26.04
N ARG A 71 -3.77 14.80 -25.27
CA ARG A 71 -3.51 13.38 -25.57
C ARG A 71 -4.78 12.56 -25.62
N PHE A 72 -5.72 12.81 -24.71
CA PHE A 72 -6.98 12.06 -24.61
C PHE A 72 -7.88 12.30 -25.83
N GLY A 73 -7.88 13.52 -26.37
CA GLY A 73 -8.59 13.87 -27.60
C GLY A 73 -8.01 13.23 -28.87
N GLN A 74 -6.78 12.72 -28.81
CA GLN A 74 -6.07 12.08 -29.92
C GLN A 74 -6.21 10.55 -29.94
N LEU A 75 -6.89 9.95 -28.96
CA LEU A 75 -7.06 8.49 -28.88
C LEU A 75 -8.13 7.93 -29.84
N ASP A 76 -8.91 8.80 -30.48
CA ASP A 76 -9.95 8.46 -31.45
C ASP A 76 -10.86 7.30 -30.99
N ARG A 77 -10.81 6.15 -31.69
CA ARG A 77 -11.57 4.93 -31.40
C ARG A 77 -10.67 3.75 -31.03
N LEU A 78 -9.40 4.02 -30.72
CA LEU A 78 -8.48 2.96 -30.29
C LEU A 78 -8.88 2.47 -28.91
N PRO A 79 -8.90 1.15 -28.65
CA PRO A 79 -9.03 0.64 -27.29
C PRO A 79 -7.87 1.14 -26.43
N TYR A 80 -8.20 1.80 -25.32
CA TYR A 80 -7.20 2.27 -24.37
C TYR A 80 -7.63 2.08 -22.92
N THR A 81 -6.65 2.16 -22.02
CA THR A 81 -6.87 2.18 -20.58
C THR A 81 -5.91 3.17 -19.95
N LEU A 82 -6.46 4.12 -19.20
CA LEU A 82 -5.73 5.00 -18.30
C LEU A 82 -5.68 4.34 -16.92
N LEU A 83 -4.50 4.31 -16.32
CA LEU A 83 -4.25 3.87 -14.95
C LEU A 83 -3.68 5.05 -14.17
N VAL A 84 -4.21 5.33 -12.99
CA VAL A 84 -3.65 6.32 -12.05
C VAL A 84 -3.44 5.63 -10.71
N GLN A 85 -2.23 5.68 -10.20
CA GLN A 85 -1.85 5.04 -8.93
C GLN A 85 -2.27 5.89 -7.74
N ALA A 86 -2.47 5.25 -6.59
CA ALA A 86 -2.70 5.89 -5.30
C ALA A 86 -3.71 7.05 -5.31
N VAL A 87 -4.84 6.89 -5.99
CA VAL A 87 -5.85 7.95 -6.11
C VAL A 87 -6.45 8.28 -4.74
N ASP A 88 -6.43 7.32 -3.81
CA ASP A 88 -6.79 7.51 -2.40
C ASP A 88 -5.95 8.58 -1.69
N HIS A 89 -4.74 8.88 -2.15
CA HIS A 89 -3.93 9.96 -1.59
C HIS A 89 -4.48 11.36 -1.91
N TYR A 90 -5.22 11.49 -3.02
CA TYR A 90 -5.63 12.80 -3.56
C TYR A 90 -7.14 13.02 -3.43
N ILE A 91 -7.94 11.95 -3.49
CA ILE A 91 -9.41 12.02 -3.48
C ILE A 91 -9.96 11.35 -2.22
N PRO A 92 -10.48 12.13 -1.24
CA PRO A 92 -11.02 11.59 0.00
C PRO A 92 -12.12 10.53 -0.19
N GLU A 93 -12.97 10.68 -1.20
CA GLU A 93 -14.01 9.71 -1.53
C GLU A 93 -13.43 8.36 -1.97
N VAL A 94 -12.24 8.34 -2.58
CA VAL A 94 -11.51 7.12 -2.95
C VAL A 94 -10.84 6.52 -1.72
N ALA A 95 -10.24 7.33 -0.84
CA ALA A 95 -9.70 6.85 0.43
C ALA A 95 -10.77 6.11 1.26
N ALA A 96 -11.98 6.67 1.31
CA ALA A 96 -13.12 6.06 2.01
C ALA A 96 -13.57 4.69 1.43
N VAL A 97 -13.08 4.28 0.25
CA VAL A 97 -13.30 2.92 -0.30
C VAL A 97 -12.48 1.88 0.46
N ILE A 98 -11.35 2.26 1.06
CA ILE A 98 -10.46 1.36 1.81
C ILE A 98 -11.10 0.92 3.13
N GLU A 99 -11.85 1.80 3.79
CA GLU A 99 -12.37 1.60 5.15
C GLU A 99 -13.03 0.22 5.38
N PRO A 100 -13.94 -0.26 4.51
CA PRO A 100 -14.56 -1.58 4.69
C PRO A 100 -13.61 -2.77 4.55
N PHE A 101 -12.39 -2.58 4.01
CA PHE A 101 -11.36 -3.61 3.87
C PHE A 101 -10.45 -3.75 5.09
N ARG A 102 -10.59 -2.89 6.10
CA ARG A 102 -9.77 -2.90 7.34
C ARG A 102 -10.00 -4.07 8.29
N PHE A 103 -10.69 -5.12 7.82
CA PHE A 103 -10.57 -6.47 8.38
C PHE A 103 -9.24 -7.14 8.00
N ILE A 104 -8.55 -6.62 6.97
CA ILE A 104 -7.14 -6.88 6.68
C ILE A 104 -6.29 -5.83 7.39
N PRO A 105 -5.18 -6.21 8.07
CA PRO A 105 -4.33 -5.25 8.76
C PRO A 105 -3.79 -4.15 7.84
N ASN A 106 -3.77 -2.89 8.31
CA ASN A 106 -3.33 -1.71 7.54
C ASN A 106 -1.98 -1.91 6.83
N TRP A 107 -1.03 -2.58 7.48
CA TRP A 107 0.32 -2.80 6.94
C TRP A 107 0.33 -3.59 5.62
N ARG A 108 -0.74 -4.35 5.34
CA ARG A 108 -0.93 -5.12 4.11
C ARG A 108 -1.62 -4.33 3.01
N ILE A 109 -2.32 -3.24 3.30
CA ILE A 109 -2.98 -2.42 2.28
C ILE A 109 -1.90 -1.55 1.63
N ASP A 110 -1.90 -1.44 0.29
CA ASP A 110 -0.93 -0.59 -0.41
C ASP A 110 -1.54 0.78 -0.76
N ASP A 111 -2.53 0.77 -1.65
CA ASP A 111 -3.22 1.94 -2.21
C ASP A 111 -4.48 1.53 -3.01
N VAL A 112 -5.17 2.51 -3.59
CA VAL A 112 -6.25 2.34 -4.56
C VAL A 112 -5.83 2.93 -5.92
N MET A 113 -5.45 2.04 -6.83
CA MET A 113 -5.23 2.40 -8.23
C MET A 113 -6.58 2.41 -8.98
N VAL A 114 -6.85 3.48 -9.70
CA VAL A 114 -8.09 3.63 -10.48
C VAL A 114 -7.78 3.56 -11.96
N SER A 115 -8.59 2.80 -12.67
CA SER A 115 -8.52 2.68 -14.12
C SER A 115 -9.77 3.24 -14.79
N TYR A 116 -9.57 3.92 -15.92
CA TYR A 116 -10.62 4.20 -16.90
C TYR A 116 -10.28 3.47 -18.20
N ALA A 117 -11.28 2.92 -18.88
CA ALA A 117 -11.10 2.28 -20.18
C ALA A 117 -12.25 2.58 -21.14
N SER A 118 -11.89 2.77 -22.41
CA SER A 118 -12.83 2.77 -23.54
C SER A 118 -13.29 1.35 -23.87
N ASP A 119 -14.25 1.20 -24.79
CA ASP A 119 -14.69 -0.13 -25.25
C ASP A 119 -13.51 -0.98 -25.76
N GLY A 120 -13.46 -2.24 -25.33
CA GLY A 120 -12.36 -3.16 -25.61
C GLY A 120 -11.04 -2.85 -24.89
N GLY A 121 -10.96 -1.75 -24.14
CA GLY A 121 -9.78 -1.34 -23.40
C GLY A 121 -9.44 -2.28 -22.23
N GLY A 122 -8.15 -2.54 -22.05
CA GLY A 122 -7.62 -3.29 -20.93
C GLY A 122 -6.10 -3.15 -20.85
N VAL A 123 -5.49 -3.94 -19.97
CA VAL A 123 -4.02 -3.97 -19.78
C VAL A 123 -3.39 -5.28 -20.26
N GLY A 124 -4.23 -6.15 -20.86
CA GLY A 124 -3.85 -7.49 -21.33
C GLY A 124 -3.78 -8.54 -20.22
N PRO A 125 -3.60 -9.82 -20.58
CA PRO A 125 -3.51 -10.91 -19.62
C PRO A 125 -2.18 -10.85 -18.86
N HIS A 126 -2.24 -10.81 -17.54
CA HIS A 126 -1.08 -10.70 -16.65
C HIS A 126 -1.35 -11.44 -15.34
N PHE A 127 -0.38 -11.40 -14.42
CA PHE A 127 -0.54 -11.82 -13.03
C PHE A 127 0.28 -10.91 -12.12
N ASP A 128 -0.15 -10.79 -10.87
CA ASP A 128 0.50 -9.95 -9.87
C ASP A 128 1.01 -10.79 -8.70
N HIS A 129 1.95 -10.23 -7.93
CA HIS A 129 2.46 -10.85 -6.71
C HIS A 129 1.71 -10.44 -5.44
N TYR A 130 0.61 -9.71 -5.61
CA TYR A 130 -0.20 -9.19 -4.51
C TYR A 130 -1.67 -9.65 -4.59
N ASP A 131 -2.34 -9.54 -3.45
CA ASP A 131 -3.78 -9.65 -3.34
C ASP A 131 -4.42 -8.36 -3.91
N VAL A 132 -5.56 -8.48 -4.61
CA VAL A 132 -6.30 -7.30 -5.11
C VAL A 132 -7.81 -7.53 -5.07
N PHE A 133 -8.56 -6.49 -4.72
CA PHE A 133 -10.00 -6.41 -5.00
C PHE A 133 -10.25 -5.43 -6.15
N LEU A 134 -10.82 -5.95 -7.23
CA LEU A 134 -11.17 -5.22 -8.44
C LEU A 134 -12.65 -4.83 -8.35
N ILE A 135 -12.93 -3.59 -7.95
CA ILE A 135 -14.28 -3.06 -7.76
C ILE A 135 -14.74 -2.40 -9.06
N GLN A 136 -15.86 -2.83 -9.61
CA GLN A 136 -16.45 -2.18 -10.78
C GLN A 136 -17.15 -0.89 -10.34
N GLY A 137 -16.65 0.25 -10.77
CA GLY A 137 -17.19 1.54 -10.36
C GLY A 137 -18.21 2.14 -11.29
N LEU A 138 -17.85 2.26 -12.57
CA LEU A 138 -18.68 2.78 -13.65
C LEU A 138 -18.60 1.83 -14.85
N GLY A 139 -19.64 1.79 -15.68
CA GLY A 139 -19.68 0.91 -16.86
C GLY A 139 -19.60 -0.58 -16.49
N THR A 140 -19.13 -1.41 -17.43
CA THR A 140 -19.00 -2.85 -17.20
C THR A 140 -17.65 -3.38 -17.68
N ARG A 141 -17.11 -4.39 -16.98
CA ARG A 141 -15.87 -5.06 -17.37
C ARG A 141 -16.05 -6.57 -17.37
N ARG A 142 -15.61 -7.21 -18.45
CA ARG A 142 -15.48 -8.66 -18.52
C ARG A 142 -14.14 -9.05 -17.92
N TRP A 143 -14.19 -9.73 -16.78
CA TRP A 143 -13.02 -10.32 -16.13
C TRP A 143 -12.93 -11.80 -16.45
N GLN A 144 -11.72 -12.24 -16.79
CA GLN A 144 -11.36 -13.62 -17.01
C GLN A 144 -10.23 -14.01 -16.07
N ILE A 145 -10.33 -15.20 -15.48
CA ILE A 145 -9.29 -15.76 -14.61
C ILE A 145 -8.72 -17.02 -15.24
N GLY A 146 -7.39 -17.14 -15.22
CA GLY A 146 -6.64 -18.29 -15.69
C GLY A 146 -6.03 -19.11 -14.56
N LYS A 147 -4.89 -19.73 -14.86
CA LYS A 147 -4.13 -20.59 -13.93
C LYS A 147 -3.22 -19.77 -13.00
N MET A 148 -2.66 -20.45 -12.00
CA MET A 148 -1.54 -19.98 -11.21
C MET A 148 -0.28 -19.83 -12.09
N CYS A 149 0.43 -18.73 -11.89
CA CYS A 149 1.64 -18.31 -12.58
C CYS A 149 2.75 -18.03 -11.56
N ASP A 150 3.98 -18.05 -12.05
CA ASP A 150 5.20 -17.87 -11.27
C ASP A 150 6.32 -17.27 -12.15
N GLU A 151 7.52 -17.15 -11.60
CA GLU A 151 8.72 -16.62 -12.29
C GLU A 151 9.11 -17.37 -13.57
N ASN A 152 8.66 -18.62 -13.74
CA ASN A 152 8.96 -19.44 -14.92
C ASN A 152 7.85 -19.34 -15.98
N THR A 153 6.79 -18.58 -15.71
CA THR A 153 5.68 -18.40 -16.65
C THR A 153 6.13 -17.55 -17.85
N PRO A 154 6.00 -18.04 -19.09
CA PRO A 154 6.42 -17.29 -20.27
C PRO A 154 5.64 -15.98 -20.46
N LEU A 155 6.39 -14.91 -20.72
CA LEU A 155 5.87 -13.57 -20.97
C LEU A 155 6.17 -13.13 -22.40
N LEU A 156 5.30 -12.29 -22.96
CA LEU A 156 5.62 -11.56 -24.18
C LEU A 156 6.77 -10.58 -23.90
N PRO A 157 7.76 -10.47 -24.81
CA PRO A 157 8.78 -9.42 -24.71
C PRO A 157 8.12 -8.05 -24.81
N HIS A 158 8.19 -7.27 -23.74
CA HIS A 158 7.75 -5.87 -23.72
C HIS A 158 8.50 -5.12 -22.61
N ASP A 159 8.96 -3.91 -22.90
CA ASP A 159 9.84 -3.17 -21.98
C ASP A 159 9.09 -2.62 -20.75
N GLN A 160 7.79 -2.36 -20.88
CA GLN A 160 6.99 -1.67 -19.87
C GLN A 160 5.80 -2.47 -19.30
N LEU A 161 5.49 -3.63 -19.88
CA LEU A 161 4.28 -4.40 -19.55
C LEU A 161 4.65 -5.86 -19.32
N ARG A 162 4.06 -6.48 -18.30
CA ARG A 162 4.25 -7.91 -18.01
C ARG A 162 3.05 -8.71 -18.53
N LEU A 163 3.09 -9.03 -19.82
CA LEU A 163 1.99 -9.73 -20.51
C LEU A 163 2.31 -11.21 -20.63
N LEU A 164 1.32 -12.07 -20.37
CA LEU A 164 1.43 -13.51 -20.58
C LEU A 164 1.52 -13.83 -22.07
N GLU A 165 2.45 -14.71 -22.46
CA GLU A 165 2.54 -15.21 -23.85
C GLU A 165 1.30 -16.00 -24.24
N THR A 166 0.71 -16.74 -23.30
CA THR A 166 -0.51 -17.52 -23.51
C THR A 166 -1.42 -17.41 -22.31
N PHE A 167 -2.71 -17.17 -22.57
CA PHE A 167 -3.75 -17.09 -21.55
C PHE A 167 -4.96 -17.94 -21.92
N GLU A 168 -5.28 -18.91 -21.07
CA GLU A 168 -6.46 -19.76 -21.20
C GLU A 168 -7.44 -19.47 -20.06
N PRO A 169 -8.58 -18.79 -20.34
CA PRO A 169 -9.53 -18.44 -19.31
C PRO A 169 -10.24 -19.70 -18.78
N GLN A 170 -10.20 -19.90 -17.46
CA GLN A 170 -10.88 -20.98 -16.75
C GLN A 170 -12.24 -20.55 -16.22
N GLN A 171 -12.36 -19.28 -15.82
CA GLN A 171 -13.59 -18.67 -15.32
C GLN A 171 -13.74 -17.28 -15.94
N GLN A 172 -14.98 -16.83 -16.14
CA GLN A 172 -15.24 -15.46 -16.60
C GLN A 172 -16.54 -14.92 -15.99
N TRP A 173 -16.57 -13.60 -15.81
CA TRP A 173 -17.74 -12.86 -15.38
C TRP A 173 -17.77 -11.50 -16.07
N VAL A 174 -18.97 -10.91 -16.16
CA VAL A 174 -19.14 -9.50 -16.47
C VAL A 174 -19.58 -8.83 -15.18
N LEU A 175 -18.79 -7.87 -14.71
CA LEU A 175 -19.08 -7.10 -13.51
C LEU A 175 -19.86 -5.83 -13.89
N GLU A 176 -20.86 -5.53 -13.08
CA GLU A 176 -21.66 -4.31 -13.12
C GLU A 176 -21.28 -3.40 -11.93
N PRO A 177 -21.62 -2.10 -11.96
CA PRO A 177 -21.28 -1.18 -10.88
C PRO A 177 -21.66 -1.71 -9.49
N GLY A 178 -20.66 -1.70 -8.59
CA GLY A 178 -20.74 -2.24 -7.24
C GLY A 178 -20.24 -3.67 -7.09
N ASP A 179 -20.19 -4.48 -8.15
CA ASP A 179 -19.56 -5.81 -8.05
C ASP A 179 -18.06 -5.71 -7.78
N MET A 180 -17.51 -6.74 -7.12
CA MET A 180 -16.07 -6.85 -6.89
C MET A 180 -15.55 -8.24 -7.28
N LEU A 181 -14.33 -8.30 -7.78
CA LEU A 181 -13.59 -9.54 -7.99
C LEU A 181 -12.33 -9.53 -7.13
N TYR A 182 -12.24 -10.48 -6.21
CA TYR A 182 -11.00 -10.74 -5.48
C TYR A 182 -10.10 -11.69 -6.28
N VAL A 183 -8.83 -11.33 -6.42
CA VAL A 183 -7.79 -12.15 -7.08
C VAL A 183 -6.59 -12.28 -6.11
N PRO A 184 -6.20 -13.51 -5.72
CA PRO A 184 -5.01 -13.73 -4.91
C PRO A 184 -3.72 -13.69 -5.77
N PRO A 185 -2.54 -13.55 -5.13
CA PRO A 185 -1.24 -13.53 -5.82
C PRO A 185 -1.03 -14.72 -6.75
N GLY A 186 -0.39 -14.46 -7.89
CA GLY A 186 0.00 -15.46 -8.88
C GLY A 186 -1.14 -15.94 -9.78
N ILE A 187 -2.39 -15.60 -9.52
CA ILE A 187 -3.49 -15.97 -10.41
C ILE A 187 -3.52 -15.04 -11.62
N SER A 188 -3.36 -15.64 -12.81
CA SER A 188 -3.49 -14.90 -14.06
C SER A 188 -4.90 -14.38 -14.28
N HIS A 189 -5.01 -13.16 -14.78
CA HIS A 189 -6.28 -12.50 -15.01
C HIS A 189 -6.22 -11.52 -16.19
N ASN A 190 -7.38 -11.26 -16.79
CA ASN A 190 -7.53 -10.36 -17.93
C ASN A 190 -8.87 -9.63 -17.84
N GLY A 191 -8.82 -8.29 -17.80
CA GLY A 191 -10.00 -7.43 -17.67
C GLY A 191 -10.18 -6.56 -18.90
N VAL A 192 -11.29 -6.75 -19.61
CA VAL A 192 -11.60 -6.00 -20.84
C VAL A 192 -12.90 -5.25 -20.64
N ALA A 193 -12.87 -3.93 -20.83
CA ALA A 193 -14.05 -3.09 -20.77
C ALA A 193 -15.07 -3.51 -21.84
N VAL A 194 -16.35 -3.43 -21.47
CA VAL A 194 -17.48 -3.71 -22.38
C VAL A 194 -18.34 -2.46 -22.44
N GLY A 195 -18.27 -1.77 -23.58
CA GLY A 195 -18.74 -0.39 -23.73
C GLY A 195 -17.73 0.63 -23.21
N ASP A 196 -18.03 1.90 -23.48
CA ASP A 196 -17.24 3.04 -22.99
C ASP A 196 -17.54 3.35 -21.52
N ASP A 197 -16.77 4.26 -20.94
CA ASP A 197 -16.92 4.74 -19.55
C ASP A 197 -16.79 3.66 -18.48
N CYS A 198 -15.85 2.74 -18.67
CA CYS A 198 -15.59 1.66 -17.72
C CYS A 198 -14.54 2.08 -16.69
N MET A 199 -14.93 2.20 -15.41
CA MET A 199 -14.01 2.47 -14.31
C MET A 199 -13.87 1.29 -13.35
N THR A 200 -12.63 1.00 -12.95
CA THR A 200 -12.31 -0.02 -11.94
C THR A 200 -11.46 0.58 -10.84
N TYR A 201 -11.82 0.32 -9.59
CA TYR A 201 -11.03 0.67 -8.40
C TYR A 201 -10.34 -0.59 -7.92
N SER A 202 -9.01 -0.60 -7.94
CA SER A 202 -8.19 -1.73 -7.55
C SER A 202 -7.63 -1.47 -6.15
N VAL A 203 -8.27 -2.04 -5.14
CA VAL A 203 -7.73 -2.00 -3.77
C VAL A 203 -6.59 -3.00 -3.70
N GLY A 204 -5.37 -2.48 -3.80
CA GLY A 204 -4.13 -3.22 -3.83
C GLY A 204 -3.63 -3.56 -2.44
N PHE A 205 -2.94 -4.69 -2.33
CA PHE A 205 -2.28 -5.10 -1.10
C PHE A 205 -0.78 -5.28 -1.38
N ARG A 206 0.02 -5.25 -0.33
CA ARG A 206 1.46 -5.45 -0.38
C ARG A 206 1.84 -6.68 0.43
N ALA A 207 2.85 -7.38 -0.03
CA ALA A 207 3.47 -8.49 0.68
C ALA A 207 4.95 -8.50 0.30
N PRO A 208 5.86 -8.05 1.19
CA PRO A 208 7.27 -8.00 0.86
C PRO A 208 7.80 -9.41 0.62
N SER A 209 8.60 -9.55 -0.44
CA SER A 209 9.30 -10.77 -0.80
C SER A 209 10.41 -11.07 0.19
N ARG A 210 10.86 -12.33 0.22
CA ARG A 210 12.03 -12.71 1.02
C ARG A 210 13.29 -11.95 0.61
N GLY A 211 13.45 -11.64 -0.68
CA GLY A 211 14.59 -10.91 -1.20
C GLY A 211 14.65 -9.49 -0.64
N GLU A 212 13.53 -8.76 -0.71
CA GLU A 212 13.38 -7.41 -0.13
C GLU A 212 13.64 -7.44 1.38
N LEU A 213 13.00 -8.35 2.12
CA LEU A 213 13.18 -8.45 3.57
C LEU A 213 14.64 -8.71 3.98
N ILE A 214 15.37 -9.55 3.24
CA ILE A 214 16.78 -9.83 3.54
C ILE A 214 17.65 -8.64 3.14
N GLY A 215 17.46 -8.09 1.94
CA GLY A 215 18.26 -6.99 1.41
C GLY A 215 18.14 -5.74 2.27
N ASP A 216 16.91 -5.26 2.45
CA ASP A 216 16.62 -4.01 3.15
C ASP A 216 16.96 -4.10 4.65
N TRP A 217 16.80 -5.28 5.27
CA TRP A 217 17.24 -5.51 6.65
C TRP A 217 18.76 -5.52 6.77
N CYS A 218 19.48 -6.13 5.82
CA CYS A 218 20.94 -6.07 5.80
C CYS A 218 21.42 -4.62 5.69
N ASP A 219 20.83 -3.84 4.79
CA ASP A 219 21.22 -2.44 4.58
C ASP A 219 21.01 -1.58 5.84
N ASP A 220 19.90 -1.78 6.56
CA ASP A 220 19.63 -1.09 7.83
C ASP A 220 20.62 -1.50 8.93
N MET A 221 20.83 -2.81 9.12
CA MET A 221 21.79 -3.31 10.11
C MET A 221 23.21 -2.78 9.87
N LEU A 222 23.65 -2.71 8.60
CA LEU A 222 24.99 -2.25 8.24
C LEU A 222 25.28 -0.83 8.74
N ALA A 223 24.26 0.01 8.89
CA ALA A 223 24.42 1.39 9.40
C ALA A 223 24.82 1.45 10.88
N GLU A 224 24.54 0.40 11.67
CA GLU A 224 24.81 0.35 13.11
C GLU A 224 26.03 -0.52 13.48
N LEU A 225 26.60 -1.27 12.52
CA LEU A 225 27.74 -2.15 12.79
C LEU A 225 29.03 -1.36 13.03
N LEU A 226 29.80 -1.80 14.04
CA LEU A 226 31.08 -1.22 14.40
C LEU A 226 32.24 -1.95 13.71
N ASP A 227 33.25 -1.19 13.28
CA ASP A 227 34.46 -1.75 12.64
C ASP A 227 35.25 -2.72 13.51
N ASP A 228 35.09 -2.65 14.84
CA ASP A 228 35.80 -3.50 15.81
C ASP A 228 35.07 -4.83 16.11
N ASP A 229 33.83 -5.01 15.64
CA ASP A 229 33.06 -6.26 15.79
C ASP A 229 33.55 -7.30 14.77
N ARG A 230 34.66 -7.96 15.10
CA ARG A 230 35.40 -8.86 14.20
C ARG A 230 35.55 -10.27 14.77
N TYR A 231 35.63 -11.25 13.87
CA TYR A 231 36.03 -12.61 14.20
C TYR A 231 37.36 -12.63 14.98
N ALA A 232 37.40 -13.44 16.05
CA ALA A 232 38.58 -13.66 16.86
C ALA A 232 38.70 -15.13 17.29
N ASP A 233 39.93 -15.62 17.34
CA ASP A 233 40.30 -16.97 17.78
C ASP A 233 41.54 -16.96 18.68
N PRO A 234 41.49 -16.29 19.86
CA PRO A 234 42.62 -16.24 20.80
C PRO A 234 43.03 -17.63 21.31
N ASP A 235 42.15 -18.62 21.16
CA ASP A 235 42.31 -20.02 21.53
C ASP A 235 42.68 -20.93 20.33
N LEU A 236 43.12 -20.37 19.21
CA LEU A 236 43.47 -21.12 17.99
C LEU A 236 44.47 -22.25 18.27
N ALA A 237 44.04 -23.49 18.00
CA ALA A 237 44.88 -24.67 18.04
C ALA A 237 45.55 -24.94 16.69
N LYS A 238 46.76 -25.51 16.71
CA LYS A 238 47.46 -25.90 15.48
C LYS A 238 46.68 -27.00 14.75
N GLN A 239 46.25 -26.70 13.53
CA GLN A 239 45.59 -27.66 12.64
C GLN A 239 46.62 -28.58 11.94
N GLN A 240 46.17 -29.76 11.51
CA GLN A 240 46.99 -30.69 10.73
C GLN A 240 47.18 -30.20 9.28
N ASN A 241 46.12 -29.67 8.68
CA ASN A 241 46.13 -29.10 7.33
C ASN A 241 45.82 -27.59 7.41
N PRO A 242 46.75 -26.70 7.02
CA PRO A 242 46.51 -25.26 7.06
C PRO A 242 45.47 -24.75 6.04
N GLY A 243 45.06 -25.57 5.06
CA GLY A 243 44.01 -25.23 4.11
C GLY A 243 42.59 -25.56 4.59
N GLU A 244 42.44 -26.15 5.77
CA GLU A 244 41.13 -26.45 6.37
C GLU A 244 40.54 -25.22 7.05
N ILE A 245 39.32 -24.86 6.65
CA ILE A 245 38.45 -24.01 7.47
C ILE A 245 37.71 -24.96 8.39
N SER A 246 38.07 -24.95 9.68
CA SER A 246 37.49 -25.89 10.64
C SER A 246 35.99 -25.66 10.81
N SER A 247 35.28 -26.71 11.24
CA SER A 247 33.88 -26.58 11.66
C SER A 247 33.71 -25.47 12.68
N ASP A 248 34.61 -25.39 13.66
CA ASP A 248 34.54 -24.39 14.73
C ASP A 248 34.66 -22.97 14.20
N ALA A 249 35.50 -22.74 13.17
CA ALA A 249 35.62 -21.44 12.52
C ALA A 249 34.34 -21.08 11.75
N ILE A 250 33.75 -22.04 11.00
CA ILE A 250 32.47 -21.85 10.32
C ILE A 250 31.35 -21.55 11.31
N ASP A 251 31.26 -22.30 12.41
CA ASP A 251 30.23 -22.10 13.43
C ASP A 251 30.34 -20.73 14.09
N ARG A 252 31.57 -20.27 14.41
CA ARG A 252 31.82 -18.93 14.95
C ARG A 252 31.44 -17.83 13.95
N LEU A 253 31.86 -17.95 12.68
CA LEU A 253 31.53 -16.99 11.63
C LEU A 253 30.02 -16.92 11.37
N HIS A 254 29.35 -18.08 11.32
CA HIS A 254 27.91 -18.15 11.17
C HIS A 254 27.19 -17.54 12.38
N ALA A 255 27.68 -17.80 13.60
CA ALA A 255 27.14 -17.22 14.83
C ALA A 255 27.16 -15.69 14.78
N LEU A 256 28.28 -15.06 14.38
CA LEU A 256 28.40 -13.60 14.26
C LEU A 256 27.30 -12.99 13.38
N VAL A 257 27.01 -13.62 12.24
CA VAL A 257 25.95 -13.17 11.34
C VAL A 257 24.57 -13.41 11.95
N THR A 258 24.32 -14.62 12.45
CA THR A 258 22.98 -14.98 12.97
C THR A 258 22.60 -14.29 14.26
N GLU A 259 23.56 -13.87 15.10
CA GLU A 259 23.29 -13.09 16.30
C GLU A 259 22.65 -11.75 15.94
N LYS A 260 23.23 -11.03 14.96
CA LYS A 260 22.71 -9.74 14.50
C LYS A 260 21.40 -9.90 13.72
N VAL A 261 21.37 -10.81 12.74
CA VAL A 261 20.16 -11.09 11.93
C VAL A 261 19.00 -11.60 12.80
N GLY A 262 19.31 -12.27 13.92
CA GLY A 262 18.35 -12.89 14.82
C GLY A 262 17.74 -11.94 15.86
N ASP A 263 18.14 -10.67 15.91
CA ASP A 263 17.53 -9.69 16.82
C ASP A 263 16.11 -9.32 16.36
N LYS A 264 15.13 -9.96 17.00
CA LYS A 264 13.71 -9.77 16.68
C LYS A 264 13.20 -8.37 17.02
N ASP A 265 13.71 -7.74 18.07
CA ASP A 265 13.23 -6.43 18.51
C ASP A 265 13.77 -5.33 17.58
N ALA A 266 15.03 -5.46 17.17
CA ALA A 266 15.61 -4.61 16.12
C ALA A 266 14.88 -4.80 14.78
N PHE A 267 14.66 -6.05 14.35
CA PHE A 267 13.89 -6.36 13.15
C PHE A 267 12.48 -5.78 13.20
N SER A 268 11.80 -5.88 14.35
CA SER A 268 10.44 -5.35 14.50
C SER A 268 10.39 -3.82 14.37
N ARG A 269 11.39 -3.11 14.91
CA ARG A 269 11.50 -1.65 14.77
C ARG A 269 11.83 -1.23 13.34
N TRP A 270 12.78 -1.90 12.72
CA TRP A 270 13.11 -1.68 11.31
C TRP A 270 11.89 -1.93 10.42
N PHE A 271 11.23 -3.08 10.56
CA PHE A 271 10.10 -3.45 9.72
C PHE A 271 8.93 -2.48 9.88
N GLY A 272 8.66 -2.00 11.10
CA GLY A 272 7.64 -0.97 11.34
C GLY A 272 7.94 0.33 10.61
N LYS A 273 9.20 0.81 10.65
CA LYS A 273 9.63 1.98 9.87
C LYS A 273 9.52 1.71 8.38
N TYR A 274 10.20 0.68 7.88
CA TYR A 274 10.19 0.28 6.47
C TYR A 274 8.77 0.16 5.90
N ASN A 275 7.87 -0.49 6.62
CA ASN A 275 6.51 -0.72 6.13
C ASN A 275 5.63 0.54 6.19
N SER A 276 5.87 1.43 7.16
CA SER A 276 5.14 2.70 7.26
C SER A 276 5.71 3.79 6.37
N THR A 277 6.83 3.58 5.67
CA THR A 277 7.35 4.54 4.69
C THR A 277 6.25 4.87 3.64
N PRO A 278 6.00 6.17 3.38
CA PRO A 278 4.99 6.59 2.41
C PRO A 278 5.38 6.11 1.00
N LYS A 279 4.38 5.93 0.12
CA LYS A 279 4.62 5.48 -1.26
C LYS A 279 5.43 6.50 -2.06
N TYR A 280 5.16 7.79 -1.83
CA TYR A 280 5.82 8.94 -2.47
C TYR A 280 6.45 9.84 -1.40
N PRO A 281 7.64 9.49 -0.87
CA PRO A 281 8.33 10.25 0.18
C PRO A 281 8.76 11.66 -0.25
N GLU A 282 8.77 11.95 -1.54
CA GLU A 282 9.07 13.24 -2.13
C GLU A 282 7.90 14.24 -2.07
N LEU A 283 6.68 13.76 -1.86
CA LEU A 283 5.51 14.61 -1.68
C LEU A 283 5.51 15.23 -0.29
N ASP A 284 5.50 16.56 -0.23
CA ASP A 284 5.46 17.29 1.03
C ASP A 284 4.01 17.54 1.47
N TRP A 285 3.65 16.91 2.57
CA TRP A 285 2.35 17.07 3.21
C TRP A 285 2.41 17.93 4.48
N GLN A 286 3.58 18.47 4.82
CA GLN A 286 3.76 19.27 6.03
C GLN A 286 2.94 20.56 5.94
N PRO A 287 2.36 21.01 7.07
CA PRO A 287 1.65 22.28 7.09
C PRO A 287 2.62 23.45 6.88
N GLU A 288 2.18 24.50 6.18
CA GLU A 288 2.98 25.73 6.00
C GLU A 288 3.37 26.36 7.35
N ILE A 289 2.46 26.29 8.32
CA ILE A 289 2.64 26.79 9.67
C ILE A 289 2.62 25.59 10.63
N PRO A 290 3.75 25.24 11.25
CA PRO A 290 3.79 24.20 12.28
C PRO A 290 2.88 24.54 13.46
N ILE A 291 2.18 23.54 13.97
CA ILE A 291 1.43 23.64 15.22
C ILE A 291 2.38 23.49 16.41
N ASP A 292 2.16 24.27 17.47
CA ASP A 292 2.84 24.11 18.75
C ASP A 292 1.94 23.44 19.80
N SER A 293 2.53 23.12 20.96
CA SER A 293 1.82 22.44 22.04
C SER A 293 0.65 23.26 22.61
N ASP A 294 0.71 24.60 22.57
CA ASP A 294 -0.34 25.46 23.13
C ASP A 294 -1.56 25.49 22.20
N GLU A 295 -1.34 25.64 20.89
CA GLU A 295 -2.42 25.57 19.90
C GLU A 295 -3.01 24.15 19.83
N LEU A 296 -2.19 23.09 19.90
CA LEU A 296 -2.73 21.72 19.95
C LEU A 296 -3.65 21.53 21.17
N ARG A 297 -3.24 21.95 22.37
CA ARG A 297 -4.07 21.84 23.57
C ARG A 297 -5.38 22.61 23.43
N LYS A 298 -5.36 23.77 22.77
CA LYS A 298 -6.56 24.54 22.47
C LYS A 298 -7.50 23.79 21.53
N GLN A 299 -6.99 23.22 20.44
CA GLN A 299 -7.79 22.41 19.51
C GLN A 299 -8.42 21.18 20.20
N LEU A 300 -7.66 20.50 21.07
CA LEU A 300 -8.18 19.39 21.87
C LEU A 300 -9.27 19.84 22.86
N ALA A 301 -9.09 20.98 23.51
CA ALA A 301 -10.07 21.54 24.45
C ALA A 301 -11.36 22.00 23.76
N ASP A 302 -11.26 22.45 22.51
CA ASP A 302 -12.39 22.79 21.65
C ASP A 302 -13.05 21.55 21.01
N GLU A 303 -12.56 20.35 21.32
CA GLU A 303 -13.03 19.05 20.79
C GLU A 303 -12.97 18.97 19.24
N THR A 304 -12.05 19.71 18.61
CA THR A 304 -11.90 19.73 17.16
C THR A 304 -11.48 18.33 16.65
N PRO A 305 -12.18 17.76 15.65
CA PRO A 305 -11.84 16.44 15.13
C PRO A 305 -10.48 16.45 14.41
N LEU A 306 -9.73 15.36 14.61
CA LEU A 306 -8.49 15.07 13.88
C LEU A 306 -8.77 14.10 12.74
N TYR A 307 -8.08 14.34 11.64
CA TYR A 307 -8.15 13.55 10.41
C TYR A 307 -6.76 13.05 10.08
N ARG A 308 -6.69 11.78 9.68
CA ARG A 308 -5.49 11.23 9.06
C ARG A 308 -5.36 11.71 7.63
N ASN A 309 -4.14 12.04 7.25
CA ASN A 309 -3.78 12.13 5.85
C ASN A 309 -3.83 10.72 5.22
N SER A 310 -4.60 10.55 4.14
CA SER A 310 -4.77 9.27 3.44
C SER A 310 -3.46 8.77 2.80
N ALA A 311 -2.54 9.68 2.44
CA ALA A 311 -1.21 9.32 1.96
C ALA A 311 -0.26 8.79 3.06
N SER A 312 -0.66 8.92 4.33
CA SER A 312 0.15 8.53 5.48
C SER A 312 -0.17 7.12 5.99
N ARG A 313 0.88 6.36 6.32
CA ARG A 313 0.77 4.96 6.75
C ARG A 313 1.00 4.83 8.24
N PHE A 314 0.00 4.34 8.95
CA PHE A 314 0.02 4.16 10.40
C PHE A 314 -0.03 2.67 10.76
N SER A 315 0.91 2.23 11.57
CA SER A 315 0.93 0.89 12.16
C SER A 315 1.56 0.94 13.54
N TYR A 316 1.28 -0.03 14.41
CA TYR A 316 1.96 -0.14 15.69
C TYR A 316 2.38 -1.57 15.98
N VAL A 317 3.42 -1.71 16.79
CA VAL A 317 3.81 -2.99 17.39
C VAL A 317 3.67 -2.87 18.90
N ARG A 318 2.95 -3.82 19.50
CA ARG A 318 2.85 -3.92 20.97
C ARG A 318 4.09 -4.61 21.53
N GLN A 319 4.82 -3.91 22.38
CA GLN A 319 5.97 -4.48 23.09
C GLN A 319 5.49 -5.27 24.30
N HIS A 320 4.60 -4.67 25.11
CA HIS A 320 3.92 -5.29 26.25
C HIS A 320 2.61 -4.54 26.55
N GLN A 321 1.89 -4.85 27.63
CA GLN A 321 0.54 -4.31 27.86
C GLN A 321 0.48 -2.78 27.93
N GLU A 322 1.51 -2.11 28.46
CA GLU A 322 1.54 -0.67 28.72
C GLU A 322 2.45 0.12 27.76
N ALA A 323 2.96 -0.52 26.69
CA ALA A 323 3.84 0.12 25.73
C ALA A 323 3.65 -0.40 24.30
N VAL A 324 3.59 0.53 23.36
CA VAL A 324 3.56 0.28 21.92
C VAL A 324 4.57 1.17 21.23
N THR A 325 5.15 0.69 20.14
CA THR A 325 5.88 1.55 19.19
C THR A 325 4.94 1.85 18.04
N LEU A 326 4.58 3.11 17.87
CA LEU A 326 3.81 3.61 16.73
C LEU A 326 4.78 3.91 15.59
N PHE A 327 4.42 3.53 14.37
CA PHE A 327 5.16 3.81 13.16
C PHE A 327 4.30 4.63 12.20
N VAL A 328 4.80 5.80 11.83
CA VAL A 328 4.13 6.72 10.89
C VAL A 328 5.16 7.25 9.91
N ASN A 329 4.91 7.08 8.62
CA ASN A 329 5.73 7.61 7.52
C ASN A 329 7.25 7.31 7.67
N GLY A 330 7.60 6.09 8.09
CA GLY A 330 9.00 5.68 8.26
C GLY A 330 9.63 6.07 9.59
N GLN A 331 8.90 6.80 10.45
CA GLN A 331 9.36 7.18 11.79
C GLN A 331 8.79 6.25 12.86
N ALA A 332 9.47 6.17 14.01
CA ALA A 332 9.05 5.38 15.15
C ALA A 332 8.85 6.28 16.38
N PHE A 333 7.72 6.11 17.07
CA PHE A 333 7.33 6.85 18.26
C PHE A 333 7.06 5.86 19.38
N GLU A 334 7.88 5.91 20.43
CA GLU A 334 7.67 5.07 21.61
C GLU A 334 6.53 5.66 22.45
N CYS A 335 5.46 4.90 22.61
CA CYS A 335 4.24 5.32 23.29
C CYS A 335 4.06 4.51 24.58
N SER A 336 3.88 5.21 25.69
CA SER A 336 3.63 4.62 27.02
C SER A 336 2.47 5.32 27.72
N GLY A 337 1.85 4.67 28.70
CA GLY A 337 0.77 5.28 29.49
C GLY A 337 -0.38 5.77 28.60
N ASP A 338 -0.75 7.05 28.74
CA ASP A 338 -1.88 7.67 28.03
C ASP A 338 -1.67 7.74 26.51
N ALA A 339 -0.43 7.65 26.02
CA ALA A 339 -0.15 7.65 24.57
C ALA A 339 -0.49 6.32 23.89
N VAL A 340 -0.60 5.21 24.63
CA VAL A 340 -0.93 3.89 24.08
C VAL A 340 -2.33 3.85 23.43
N PRO A 341 -3.43 4.21 24.15
CA PRO A 341 -4.76 4.21 23.54
C PRO A 341 -4.85 5.20 22.36
N VAL A 342 -4.14 6.32 22.43
CA VAL A 342 -4.07 7.29 21.31
C VAL A 342 -3.40 6.65 20.09
N ALA A 343 -2.24 6.02 20.25
CA ALA A 343 -1.56 5.32 19.15
C ALA A 343 -2.42 4.20 18.53
N GLU A 344 -3.14 3.44 19.35
CA GLU A 344 -4.06 2.40 18.86
C GLU A 344 -5.22 2.99 18.05
N MET A 345 -5.81 4.08 18.55
CA MET A 345 -6.90 4.79 17.87
C MET A 345 -6.43 5.42 16.55
N LEU A 346 -5.25 6.04 16.52
CA LEU A 346 -4.62 6.56 15.30
C LEU A 346 -4.46 5.47 14.22
N CYS A 347 -4.14 4.24 14.62
CA CYS A 347 -4.08 3.12 13.68
C CYS A 347 -5.45 2.51 13.36
N GLY A 348 -6.47 2.71 14.20
CA GLY A 348 -7.79 2.11 14.07
C GLY A 348 -8.76 2.93 13.21
N GLU A 349 -8.69 4.26 13.31
CA GLU A 349 -9.70 5.19 12.78
C GLU A 349 -9.08 6.21 11.82
N GLU A 350 -9.86 6.70 10.85
CA GLU A 350 -9.43 7.78 9.92
C GLU A 350 -9.73 9.17 10.46
N GLN A 351 -10.84 9.28 11.21
CA GLN A 351 -11.31 10.48 11.87
C GLN A 351 -11.63 10.13 13.32
N PHE A 352 -11.19 10.97 14.25
CA PHE A 352 -11.45 10.75 15.67
C PHE A 352 -11.47 12.07 16.44
N SER A 353 -12.24 12.09 17.52
CA SER A 353 -12.23 13.15 18.54
C SER A 353 -11.56 12.60 19.79
N LEU A 354 -10.51 13.28 20.24
CA LEU A 354 -9.83 12.94 21.48
C LEU A 354 -10.57 13.51 22.69
N ASP A 355 -10.55 12.79 23.79
CA ASP A 355 -11.00 13.32 25.08
C ASP A 355 -10.13 14.55 25.45
N PRO A 356 -10.73 15.71 25.78
CA PRO A 356 -10.00 16.89 26.23
C PRO A 356 -9.02 16.63 27.39
N ASP A 357 -9.26 15.61 28.21
CA ASP A 357 -8.36 15.23 29.30
C ASP A 357 -6.95 14.83 28.79
N PHE A 358 -6.84 14.35 27.54
CA PHE A 358 -5.54 14.07 26.92
C PHE A 358 -4.69 15.33 26.71
N ALA A 359 -5.30 16.52 26.68
CA ALA A 359 -4.59 17.79 26.59
C ALA A 359 -3.73 18.08 27.83
N ILE A 360 -3.86 17.31 28.91
CA ILE A 360 -3.00 17.42 30.11
C ILE A 360 -1.71 16.60 29.94
N SER A 361 -1.72 15.58 29.09
CA SER A 361 -0.59 14.66 28.90
C SER A 361 0.42 15.21 27.90
N ASP A 362 1.59 15.64 28.40
CA ASP A 362 2.69 16.13 27.55
C ASP A 362 3.12 15.09 26.52
N GLN A 363 3.11 13.79 26.87
CA GLN A 363 3.46 12.72 25.92
C GLN A 363 2.49 12.64 24.74
N VAL A 364 1.18 12.79 24.99
CA VAL A 364 0.17 12.78 23.94
C VAL A 364 0.27 14.04 23.10
N VAL A 365 0.46 15.19 23.74
CA VAL A 365 0.61 16.48 23.05
C VAL A 365 1.84 16.49 22.15
N ASP A 366 3.00 16.06 22.65
CA ASP A 366 4.24 16.01 21.87
C ASP A 366 4.11 15.04 20.68
N LEU A 367 3.45 13.89 20.88
CA LEU A 367 3.17 12.93 19.81
C LEU A 367 2.32 13.59 18.71
N LEU A 368 1.18 14.18 19.08
CA LEU A 368 0.25 14.76 18.12
C LEU A 368 0.81 16.00 17.43
N VAL A 369 1.55 16.86 18.14
CA VAL A 369 2.32 17.97 17.54
C VAL A 369 3.28 17.42 16.48
N SER A 370 4.05 16.37 16.81
CA SER A 370 4.98 15.76 15.86
C SER A 370 4.24 15.27 14.62
N LEU A 371 3.15 14.51 14.80
CA LEU A 371 2.38 13.93 13.70
C LEU A 371 1.66 14.99 12.83
N CYS A 372 1.18 16.07 13.42
CA CYS A 372 0.61 17.20 12.66
C CYS A 372 1.69 17.90 11.83
N ASN A 373 2.85 18.17 12.43
CA ASN A 373 3.98 18.81 11.75
C ASN A 373 4.64 17.90 10.72
N LEU A 374 4.41 16.59 10.79
CA LEU A 374 4.77 15.61 9.76
C LEU A 374 3.76 15.57 8.60
N GLY A 375 2.66 16.32 8.66
CA GLY A 375 1.59 16.26 7.67
C GLY A 375 0.76 14.98 7.73
N SER A 376 0.91 14.17 8.79
CA SER A 376 0.22 12.88 8.92
C SER A 376 -1.16 13.01 9.56
N LEU A 377 -1.38 14.11 10.31
CA LEU A 377 -2.64 14.47 10.94
C LEU A 377 -2.97 15.93 10.68
N ALA A 378 -4.26 16.26 10.63
CA ALA A 378 -4.76 17.63 10.54
C ALA A 378 -6.10 17.79 11.25
N PHE A 379 -6.42 18.98 11.73
CA PHE A 379 -7.76 19.37 12.16
C PHE A 379 -8.48 20.01 10.94
N GLU A 380 -9.65 19.53 10.52
CA GLU A 380 -10.38 20.10 9.35
C GLU A 380 -10.58 21.63 9.46
N SER A 381 -10.43 22.45 8.43
CA SER A 381 -9.58 22.38 7.23
C SER A 381 -9.26 23.84 6.82
N GLU A 382 -7.99 24.23 6.81
CA GLU A 382 -7.55 25.33 5.95
C GLU A 382 -7.06 24.66 4.65
N ASP A 383 -7.79 24.92 3.56
CA ASP A 383 -7.42 24.68 2.16
C ASP A 383 -7.21 23.24 1.64
N GLN A 384 -8.32 22.51 1.41
CA GLN A 384 -8.38 21.44 0.39
C GLN A 384 -8.98 21.92 -0.94
N ASN A 385 -8.55 23.10 -1.41
CA ASN A 385 -9.00 23.68 -2.68
C ASN A 385 -7.85 24.32 -3.50
N GLN A 386 -6.61 23.87 -3.28
CA GLN A 386 -5.47 24.25 -4.09
C GLN A 386 -4.58 23.04 -4.38
N ALA A 387 -4.95 22.31 -5.43
CA ALA A 387 -4.05 21.87 -6.50
C ALA A 387 -4.93 21.57 -7.72
#